data_AF-A0AAE5HB17-F1
#
_entry.id   AF-A0AAE5HB17-F1
#
_cell.length_a   1.000
_cell.length_b   1.000
_cell.length_c   1.000
_cell.angle_alpha   90.00
_cell.angle_beta   90.00
_cell.angle_gamma   90.00
#
_symmetry.space_group_name_H-M   'P 1'
#
loop_
_entity.id
_entity.type
_entity.pdbx_description
1 polymer ?
#
loop_
_entity_poly.entity_id
_entity_poly.type
_entity_poly.pdbx_seq_one_letter_code
_entity_poly.pdbx_strand_id
1 'polypeptide(L)'
;MTRRRFISTTSSVLLAGFSGCLSGIRTDENGETEPPTYDIQDSLNEFPETIEYSASIIGGGLGYSGNPLALTIELTNETNEEIAFMEQRKALFHGVRNETDDLVLIPDVDSNDDSYEFSGGCWAETRAGGGVVGNGVQQVGYLNPGETVTQPLLLLARMDGSCPESPLKEVSFVTTVEVQRDADAPDDADSWEEHEWGFMLSET
;
A
#
# COMPACT_ATOMS: atom_id res chain seq x y z
N MET A 1 7.23 39.58 19.08
CA MET A 1 7.04 38.15 18.79
C MET A 1 7.96 37.77 17.64
N THR A 2 9.03 37.04 17.95
CA THR A 2 10.16 36.81 17.04
C THR A 2 9.92 35.53 16.25
N ARG A 3 9.64 35.65 14.95
CA ARG A 3 9.46 34.50 14.04
C ARG A 3 10.78 33.75 13.87
N ARG A 4 10.83 32.48 14.28
CA ARG A 4 11.96 31.58 14.02
C ARG A 4 11.73 30.90 12.67
N ARG A 5 12.71 31.02 11.76
CA ARG A 5 12.76 30.30 10.48
C ARG A 5 13.49 28.97 10.73
N PHE A 6 12.86 27.85 10.39
CA PHE A 6 13.52 26.55 10.31
C PHE A 6 14.27 26.46 8.98
N ILE A 7 15.53 26.05 9.05
CA ILE A 7 16.39 25.77 7.89
C ILE A 7 16.33 24.24 7.71
N SER A 8 15.65 23.79 6.67
CA SER A 8 15.68 22.38 6.23
C SER A 8 17.02 22.13 5.55
N THR A 9 17.73 21.10 6.01
CA THR A 9 19.05 20.71 5.48
C THR A 9 18.84 19.46 4.63
N THR A 10 18.77 19.62 3.32
CA THR A 10 18.71 18.51 2.37
C THR A 10 20.09 17.84 2.26
N SER A 11 20.21 16.64 2.80
CA SER A 11 21.37 15.77 2.59
C SER A 11 21.15 14.95 1.31
N SER A 12 21.88 15.28 0.24
CA SER A 12 21.95 14.44 -0.96
C SER A 12 22.92 13.29 -0.71
N VAL A 13 22.41 12.06 -0.64
CA VAL A 13 23.22 10.85 -0.67
C VAL A 13 23.37 10.41 -2.13
N LEU A 14 24.61 10.50 -2.64
CA LEU A 14 25.03 9.91 -3.92
C LEU A 14 25.36 8.44 -3.69
N LEU A 15 24.53 7.54 -4.24
CA LEU A 15 24.86 6.12 -4.37
C LEU A 15 25.31 5.83 -5.80
N ALA A 16 26.56 5.42 -5.94
CA ALA A 16 27.16 4.99 -7.19
C ALA A 16 27.14 3.46 -7.31
N GLY A 17 26.40 2.98 -8.32
CA GLY A 17 26.75 1.89 -9.24
C GLY A 17 26.98 0.47 -8.71
N PHE A 18 26.21 -0.48 -9.25
CA PHE A 18 26.78 -1.71 -9.84
C PHE A 18 25.95 -2.13 -11.07
N SER A 19 26.69 -2.70 -12.03
CA SER A 19 26.29 -3.15 -13.35
C SER A 19 25.99 -4.66 -13.32
N GLY A 20 24.94 -5.08 -14.03
CA GLY A 20 24.79 -6.45 -14.55
C GLY A 20 23.58 -7.22 -14.01
N CYS A 21 22.39 -6.97 -14.56
CA CYS A 21 21.21 -7.79 -14.28
C CYS A 21 21.32 -9.11 -15.04
N LEU A 22 21.93 -10.12 -14.42
CA LEU A 22 21.53 -11.51 -14.63
C LEU A 22 20.40 -11.73 -13.63
N SER A 23 19.14 -11.79 -14.09
CA SER A 23 17.98 -12.16 -13.27
C SER A 23 18.12 -13.64 -12.89
N GLY A 24 19.01 -13.91 -11.93
CA GLY A 24 19.28 -15.22 -11.37
C GLY A 24 18.84 -15.21 -9.93
N ILE A 25 17.96 -16.14 -9.58
CA ILE A 25 17.53 -16.44 -8.22
C ILE A 25 18.74 -16.39 -7.28
N ARG A 26 18.76 -15.42 -6.35
CA ARG A 26 19.82 -15.32 -5.37
C ARG A 26 19.64 -16.43 -4.35
N THR A 27 20.62 -17.32 -4.31
CA THR A 27 20.71 -18.35 -3.29
C THR A 27 21.82 -17.94 -2.34
N ASP A 28 21.53 -17.90 -1.05
CA ASP A 28 22.51 -17.55 -0.02
C ASP A 28 23.57 -18.66 0.14
N GLU A 29 24.53 -18.44 1.04
CA GLU A 29 25.59 -19.42 1.34
C GLU A 29 25.07 -20.73 1.97
N ASN A 30 23.82 -20.74 2.44
CA ASN A 30 23.15 -21.89 3.04
C ASN A 30 22.27 -22.66 2.04
N GLY A 31 22.11 -22.16 0.80
CA GLY A 31 21.23 -22.77 -0.18
C GLY A 31 19.78 -22.26 -0.12
N GLU A 32 19.49 -21.23 0.69
CA GLU A 32 18.18 -20.62 0.82
C GLU A 32 17.98 -19.57 -0.27
N THR A 33 16.80 -19.59 -0.90
CA THR A 33 16.44 -18.58 -1.90
C THR A 33 16.07 -17.29 -1.18
N GLU A 34 16.75 -16.20 -1.51
CA GLU A 34 16.39 -14.86 -1.05
C GLU A 34 15.12 -14.37 -1.78
N PRO A 35 14.24 -13.63 -1.10
CA PRO A 35 13.12 -12.99 -1.77
C PRO A 35 13.62 -11.96 -2.80
N PRO A 36 12.88 -11.75 -3.90
CA PRO A 36 13.16 -10.66 -4.82
C PRO A 36 13.03 -9.30 -4.13
N THR A 37 13.75 -8.30 -4.66
CA THR A 37 13.67 -6.92 -4.16
C THR A 37 12.59 -6.17 -4.92
N TYR A 38 11.88 -5.28 -4.23
CA TYR A 38 10.82 -4.47 -4.80
C TYR A 38 11.05 -3.00 -4.48
N ASP A 39 10.67 -2.16 -5.43
CA ASP A 39 10.67 -0.72 -5.28
C ASP A 39 9.22 -0.19 -5.36
N ILE A 40 8.91 0.75 -4.47
CA ILE A 40 7.67 1.53 -4.49
C ILE A 40 8.01 2.94 -4.95
N GLN A 41 7.22 3.47 -5.87
CA GLN A 41 7.27 4.85 -6.31
C GLN A 41 5.91 5.50 -6.08
N ASP A 42 5.87 6.60 -5.34
CA ASP A 42 4.63 7.34 -5.11
C ASP A 42 4.10 7.91 -6.43
N SER A 43 2.82 7.69 -6.71
CA SER A 43 2.14 8.30 -7.85
C SER A 43 1.69 9.71 -7.46
N LEU A 44 2.17 10.71 -8.20
CA LEU A 44 2.06 12.15 -7.95
C LEU A 44 0.64 12.74 -8.07
N ASN A 45 -0.37 12.11 -7.47
CA ASN A 45 -1.67 12.74 -7.31
C ASN A 45 -1.68 13.62 -6.06
N GLU A 46 -2.42 14.73 -6.16
CA GLU A 46 -2.60 15.73 -5.09
C GLU A 46 -3.39 15.13 -3.92
N PHE A 47 -2.68 14.41 -3.06
CA PHE A 47 -3.22 14.03 -1.75
C PHE A 47 -3.40 15.29 -0.90
N PRO A 48 -4.42 15.36 -0.03
CA PRO A 48 -4.70 16.60 0.68
C PRO A 48 -3.51 16.95 1.56
N GLU A 49 -3.18 18.25 1.65
CA GLU A 49 -2.13 18.77 2.54
C GLU A 49 -2.37 18.40 4.03
N THR A 50 -3.52 17.84 4.36
CA THR A 50 -3.92 17.45 5.72
C THR A 50 -3.49 16.05 6.12
N ILE A 51 -3.23 15.15 5.16
CA ILE A 51 -2.84 13.77 5.45
C ILE A 51 -1.51 13.51 4.76
N GLU A 52 -0.52 13.02 5.51
CA GLU A 52 0.68 12.42 4.92
C GLU A 52 0.43 10.92 4.72
N TYR A 53 0.86 10.38 3.58
CA TYR A 53 0.77 8.96 3.29
C TYR A 53 2.14 8.37 3.03
N SER A 54 2.30 7.09 3.32
CA SER A 54 3.45 6.33 2.85
C SER A 54 3.10 4.89 2.55
N ALA A 55 3.82 4.30 1.60
CA ALA A 55 3.77 2.89 1.28
C ALA A 55 5.19 2.31 1.36
N SER A 56 5.36 1.19 2.06
CA SER A 56 6.67 0.56 2.24
C SER A 56 6.61 -0.96 2.15
N ILE A 57 7.66 -1.58 1.62
CA ILE A 57 7.78 -3.05 1.55
C ILE A 57 8.28 -3.58 2.90
N ILE A 58 7.59 -4.58 3.44
CA ILE A 58 7.97 -5.27 4.68
C ILE A 58 8.83 -6.49 4.34
N GLY A 59 8.51 -7.20 3.25
CA GLY A 59 9.27 -8.36 2.78
C GLY A 59 8.45 -9.35 1.97
N GLY A 60 9.01 -10.54 1.75
CA GLY A 60 8.39 -11.60 0.96
C GLY A 60 8.48 -11.35 -0.55
N GLY A 61 7.68 -12.07 -1.33
CA GLY A 61 7.67 -11.88 -2.78
C GLY A 61 6.53 -12.61 -3.45
N LEU A 62 6.00 -12.02 -4.53
CA LEU A 62 4.82 -12.57 -5.20
C LEU A 62 5.09 -13.96 -5.79
N GLY A 63 6.27 -14.17 -6.36
CA GLY A 63 6.75 -15.46 -6.87
C GLY A 63 7.60 -16.26 -5.86
N TYR A 64 7.72 -15.80 -4.62
CA TYR A 64 8.58 -16.41 -3.60
C TYR A 64 7.78 -17.32 -2.68
N SER A 65 8.08 -18.63 -2.66
CA SER A 65 7.28 -19.61 -1.92
C SER A 65 7.36 -19.51 -0.39
N GLY A 66 8.26 -18.69 0.16
CA GLY A 66 8.40 -18.54 1.61
C GLY A 66 7.23 -17.75 2.22
N ASN A 67 6.96 -16.54 1.72
CA ASN A 67 5.88 -15.68 2.18
C ASN A 67 5.39 -14.76 1.04
N PRO A 68 4.10 -14.36 1.03
CA PRO A 68 3.59 -13.36 0.08
C PRO A 68 4.34 -12.04 0.18
N LEU A 69 4.29 -11.24 -0.90
CA LEU A 69 4.81 -9.88 -0.84
C LEU A 69 3.94 -9.06 0.13
N ALA A 70 4.57 -8.60 1.21
CA ALA A 70 3.94 -7.81 2.25
C ALA A 70 4.40 -6.36 2.18
N LEU A 71 3.46 -5.44 2.34
CA LEU A 71 3.68 -4.00 2.38
C LEU A 71 2.86 -3.34 3.47
N THR A 72 3.26 -2.15 3.90
CA THR A 72 2.55 -1.33 4.87
C THR A 72 2.07 -0.07 4.20
N ILE A 73 0.82 0.32 4.48
CA ILE A 73 0.27 1.64 4.21
C ILE A 73 0.15 2.41 5.52
N GLU A 74 0.60 3.66 5.53
CA GLU A 74 0.42 4.57 6.66
C GLU A 74 -0.30 5.83 6.21
N LEU A 75 -1.25 6.29 7.03
CA LEU A 75 -1.89 7.61 6.90
C LEU A 75 -1.70 8.37 8.21
N THR A 76 -1.12 9.56 8.14
CA THR A 76 -0.83 10.42 9.28
C THR A 76 -1.59 11.74 9.15
N ASN A 77 -2.30 12.15 10.20
CA ASN A 77 -2.90 13.48 10.27
C ASN A 77 -1.85 14.51 10.70
N GLU A 78 -1.37 15.32 9.76
CA GLU A 78 -0.38 16.38 10.00
C GLU A 78 -1.02 17.72 10.45
N THR A 79 -2.34 17.75 10.59
CA THR A 79 -3.06 18.95 11.05
C THR A 79 -3.14 19.04 12.57
N ASN A 80 -3.69 20.15 13.05
CA ASN A 80 -3.98 20.39 14.46
C ASN A 80 -5.47 20.14 14.82
N GLU A 81 -6.24 19.54 13.92
CA GLU A 81 -7.67 19.26 14.05
C GLU A 81 -7.92 17.76 13.81
N GLU A 82 -9.01 17.21 14.35
CA GLU A 82 -9.38 15.81 14.05
C GLU A 82 -9.96 15.75 12.64
N ILE A 83 -9.44 14.83 11.83
CA ILE A 83 -9.94 14.59 10.48
C ILE A 83 -10.80 13.34 10.46
N ALA A 84 -11.87 13.38 9.67
CA ALA A 84 -12.64 12.20 9.28
C ALA A 84 -12.34 11.85 7.83
N PHE A 85 -12.34 10.56 7.50
CA PHE A 85 -12.21 10.10 6.11
C PHE A 85 -13.18 8.97 5.80
N MET A 86 -13.89 9.07 4.68
CA MET A 86 -14.85 8.06 4.25
C MET A 86 -14.17 6.89 3.54
N GLU A 87 -14.84 5.75 3.58
CA GLU A 87 -14.37 4.49 3.00
C GLU A 87 -12.98 4.12 3.53
N GLN A 88 -12.84 4.03 4.85
CA GLN A 88 -11.59 3.68 5.55
C GLN A 88 -10.85 2.51 4.89
N ARG A 89 -11.59 1.50 4.43
CA ARG A 89 -11.06 0.36 3.69
C ARG A 89 -10.33 0.76 2.42
N LYS A 90 -10.96 1.58 1.57
CA LYS A 90 -10.35 2.08 0.33
C LYS A 90 -9.17 3.00 0.62
N ALA A 91 -9.31 3.88 1.61
CA ALA A 91 -8.23 4.75 2.06
C ALA A 91 -7.00 3.94 2.50
N LEU A 92 -7.18 2.74 3.06
CA LEU A 92 -6.11 1.84 3.47
C LEU A 92 -5.84 0.70 2.46
N PHE A 93 -6.26 0.86 1.20
CA PHE A 93 -6.03 -0.10 0.10
C PHE A 93 -6.62 -1.50 0.27
N HIS A 94 -7.61 -1.69 1.14
CA HIS A 94 -8.30 -2.98 1.31
C HIS A 94 -9.05 -3.37 0.03
N GLY A 95 -8.63 -4.46 -0.61
CA GLY A 95 -9.27 -5.01 -1.81
C GLY A 95 -9.03 -4.17 -3.07
N VAL A 96 -8.10 -3.20 -3.03
CA VAL A 96 -7.74 -2.40 -4.19
C VAL A 96 -6.96 -3.26 -5.18
N ARG A 97 -7.29 -3.11 -6.46
CA ARG A 97 -6.75 -3.91 -7.55
C ARG A 97 -5.87 -3.06 -8.44
N ASN A 98 -4.94 -3.70 -9.12
CA ASN A 98 -4.14 -2.99 -10.11
C ASN A 98 -4.96 -2.68 -11.37
N GLU A 99 -4.42 -1.84 -12.26
CA GLU A 99 -5.11 -1.41 -13.49
C GLU A 99 -5.54 -2.56 -14.42
N THR A 100 -4.81 -3.68 -14.43
CA THR A 100 -5.16 -4.86 -15.25
C THR A 100 -6.14 -5.81 -14.57
N ASP A 101 -6.53 -5.54 -13.33
CA ASP A 101 -7.45 -6.36 -12.54
C ASP A 101 -6.93 -7.79 -12.28
N ASP A 102 -5.61 -8.00 -12.29
CA ASP A 102 -4.95 -9.30 -12.09
C ASP A 102 -4.37 -9.47 -10.66
N LEU A 103 -4.03 -8.34 -10.04
CA LEU A 103 -3.42 -8.28 -8.71
C LEU A 103 -4.32 -7.50 -7.75
N VAL A 104 -4.24 -7.87 -6.48
CA VAL A 104 -5.05 -7.26 -5.42
C VAL A 104 -4.27 -7.14 -4.13
N LEU A 105 -4.52 -6.04 -3.43
CA LEU A 105 -4.03 -5.78 -2.08
C LEU A 105 -5.10 -6.21 -1.08
N ILE A 106 -4.73 -7.07 -0.14
CA ILE A 106 -5.63 -7.49 0.94
C ILE A 106 -5.00 -7.19 2.31
N PRO A 107 -5.78 -6.92 3.35
CA PRO A 107 -5.26 -6.80 4.71
C PRO A 107 -4.53 -8.06 5.15
N ASP A 108 -3.34 -7.89 5.72
CA ASP A 108 -2.65 -8.95 6.45
C ASP A 108 -3.30 -9.09 7.84
N VAL A 109 -4.39 -9.86 7.90
CA VAL A 109 -5.13 -10.16 9.14
C VAL A 109 -4.87 -11.61 9.53
N ASP A 110 -4.70 -11.84 10.84
CA ASP A 110 -4.26 -13.13 11.41
C ASP A 110 -4.96 -14.36 10.77
N SER A 111 -4.13 -15.03 9.97
CA SER A 111 -4.22 -16.17 9.04
C SER A 111 -4.96 -17.46 9.49
N ASN A 112 -6.03 -17.38 10.27
CA ASN A 112 -6.89 -18.56 10.49
C ASN A 112 -7.84 -18.86 9.31
N ASP A 113 -7.79 -18.09 8.23
CA ASP A 113 -8.60 -18.29 7.04
C ASP A 113 -7.68 -18.68 5.88
N ASP A 114 -7.97 -19.80 5.22
CA ASP A 114 -7.31 -20.30 4.01
C ASP A 114 -7.62 -19.36 2.82
N SER A 115 -7.31 -18.06 2.95
CA SER A 115 -7.73 -16.98 2.03
C SER A 115 -6.74 -16.72 0.89
N TYR A 116 -5.55 -17.31 0.97
CA TYR A 116 -4.53 -17.32 -0.07
C TYR A 116 -3.65 -18.57 0.01
N GLU A 117 -3.05 -18.94 -1.12
CA GLU A 117 -2.12 -20.06 -1.21
C GLU A 117 -1.00 -19.77 -2.22
N PHE A 118 0.12 -20.49 -2.09
CA PHE A 118 1.17 -20.48 -3.10
C PHE A 118 0.91 -21.60 -4.12
N SER A 119 0.45 -21.24 -5.31
CA SER A 119 0.18 -22.19 -6.39
C SER A 119 0.49 -21.58 -7.75
N GLY A 120 0.81 -22.42 -8.75
CA GLY A 120 1.15 -21.93 -10.09
C GLY A 120 2.41 -21.06 -10.19
N GLY A 121 3.21 -20.98 -9.12
CA GLY A 121 4.43 -20.17 -9.08
C GLY A 121 4.26 -18.78 -8.47
N CYS A 122 3.09 -18.46 -7.88
CA CYS A 122 2.88 -17.22 -7.15
C CYS A 122 1.91 -17.39 -5.98
N TRP A 123 1.85 -16.40 -5.09
CA TRP A 123 0.79 -16.28 -4.09
C TRP A 123 -0.49 -15.77 -4.74
N ALA A 124 -1.59 -16.49 -4.54
CA ALA A 124 -2.88 -16.17 -5.11
C ALA A 124 -3.99 -16.24 -4.06
N GLU A 125 -5.02 -15.42 -4.24
CA GLU A 125 -6.27 -15.52 -3.49
C GLU A 125 -6.97 -16.85 -3.75
N THR A 126 -7.39 -17.54 -2.69
CA THR A 126 -8.32 -18.67 -2.76
C THR A 126 -9.77 -18.19 -2.56
N ARG A 127 -9.94 -16.99 -1.98
CA ARG A 127 -11.22 -16.34 -1.72
C ARG A 127 -11.13 -14.86 -2.08
N ALA A 128 -12.14 -14.35 -2.81
CA ALA A 128 -12.09 -13.02 -3.39
C ALA A 128 -11.99 -11.94 -2.30
N GLY A 129 -11.04 -11.02 -2.46
CA GLY A 129 -10.77 -9.94 -1.51
C GLY A 129 -10.33 -10.45 -0.13
N GLY A 130 -9.64 -11.60 -0.08
CA GLY A 130 -9.24 -12.27 1.15
C GLY A 130 -10.40 -12.65 2.09
N GLY A 131 -11.66 -12.63 1.62
CA GLY A 131 -12.84 -12.74 2.47
C GLY A 131 -13.14 -11.51 3.35
N VAL A 132 -12.32 -10.45 3.25
CA VAL A 132 -12.40 -9.22 4.07
C VAL A 132 -13.28 -8.14 3.40
N VAL A 133 -13.58 -8.27 2.12
CA VAL A 133 -14.48 -7.36 1.38
C VAL A 133 -15.95 -7.63 1.79
N GLY A 134 -16.33 -7.16 2.98
CA GLY A 134 -17.67 -7.35 3.54
C GLY A 134 -18.68 -6.27 3.14
N ASN A 135 -19.89 -6.71 2.74
CA ASN A 135 -21.22 -6.06 2.79
C ASN A 135 -21.35 -4.53 2.69
N GLY A 136 -20.62 -3.81 1.85
CA GLY A 136 -21.00 -2.48 1.32
C GLY A 136 -21.43 -1.38 2.31
N VAL A 137 -21.16 -1.51 3.61
CA VAL A 137 -21.40 -0.47 4.60
C VAL A 137 -20.19 0.44 4.58
N GLN A 138 -20.42 1.70 4.21
CA GLN A 138 -19.42 2.75 4.26
C GLN A 138 -18.83 2.84 5.67
N GLN A 139 -17.50 2.86 5.77
CA GLN A 139 -16.79 2.97 7.05
C GLN A 139 -16.09 4.32 7.10
N VAL A 140 -16.37 5.08 8.16
CA VAL A 140 -15.69 6.34 8.44
C VAL A 140 -14.53 6.06 9.39
N GLY A 141 -13.33 6.48 9.01
CA GLY A 141 -12.16 6.53 9.87
C GLY A 141 -11.97 7.91 10.46
N TYR A 142 -11.31 7.98 11.61
CA TYR A 142 -10.97 9.24 12.29
C TYR A 142 -9.49 9.21 12.65
N LEU A 143 -8.82 10.37 12.55
CA LEU A 143 -7.43 10.54 12.97
C LEU A 143 -7.31 11.82 13.79
N ASN A 144 -6.87 11.68 15.03
CA ASN A 144 -6.52 12.81 15.88
C ASN A 144 -5.27 13.54 15.33
N PRO A 145 -5.00 14.78 15.75
CA PRO A 145 -3.78 15.49 15.41
C PRO A 145 -2.51 14.68 15.72
N GLY A 146 -1.67 14.45 14.70
CA GLY A 146 -0.45 13.66 14.79
C GLY A 146 -0.65 12.14 14.95
N GLU A 147 -1.88 11.65 14.81
CA GLU A 147 -2.17 10.22 14.81
C GLU A 147 -1.81 9.60 13.46
N THR A 148 -1.21 8.41 13.52
CA THR A 148 -0.93 7.57 12.36
C THR A 148 -1.74 6.30 12.46
N VAL A 149 -2.48 5.96 11.41
CA VAL A 149 -3.03 4.62 11.21
C VAL A 149 -2.13 3.84 10.26
N THR A 150 -1.80 2.62 10.66
CA THR A 150 -0.92 1.71 9.90
C THR A 150 -1.72 0.48 9.50
N GLN A 151 -1.64 0.10 8.22
CA GLN A 151 -2.30 -1.07 7.67
C GLN A 151 -1.28 -1.97 6.95
N PRO A 152 -0.97 -3.16 7.51
CA PRO A 152 -0.22 -4.17 6.76
C PRO A 152 -1.13 -4.81 5.70
N LEU A 153 -0.56 -5.03 4.51
CA LEU A 153 -1.22 -5.56 3.33
C LEU A 153 -0.37 -6.67 2.71
N LEU A 154 -1.05 -7.61 2.04
CA LEU A 154 -0.45 -8.62 1.18
C LEU A 154 -0.83 -8.33 -0.27
N LEU A 155 0.14 -8.45 -1.17
CA LEU A 155 -0.09 -8.47 -2.61
C LEU A 155 -0.27 -9.90 -3.08
N LEU A 156 -1.38 -10.16 -3.75
CA LEU A 156 -1.74 -11.47 -4.28
C LEU A 156 -2.18 -11.39 -5.74
N ALA A 157 -1.97 -12.48 -6.48
CA ALA A 157 -2.71 -12.72 -7.71
C ALA A 157 -4.17 -13.04 -7.39
N ARG A 158 -5.10 -12.60 -8.23
CA ARG A 158 -6.52 -12.93 -8.05
C ARG A 158 -6.80 -14.39 -8.37
N MET A 159 -7.87 -14.93 -7.76
CA MET A 159 -8.32 -16.32 -7.96
C MET A 159 -8.61 -16.69 -9.42
N ASP A 160 -9.03 -15.71 -10.23
CA ASP A 160 -9.35 -15.83 -11.66
C ASP A 160 -8.26 -15.23 -12.54
N GLY A 161 -7.22 -14.67 -11.93
CA GLY A 161 -6.04 -14.11 -12.59
C GLY A 161 -4.98 -15.17 -12.88
N SER A 162 -4.00 -14.80 -13.70
CA SER A 162 -2.78 -15.60 -13.89
C SER A 162 -1.65 -15.03 -13.02
N CYS A 163 -0.72 -15.87 -12.61
CA CYS A 163 0.52 -15.37 -12.01
C CYS A 163 1.21 -14.39 -12.99
N PRO A 164 1.61 -13.20 -12.53
CA PRO A 164 2.31 -12.26 -13.40
C PRO A 164 3.67 -12.83 -13.79
N GLU A 165 4.19 -12.35 -14.91
CA GLU A 165 5.56 -12.63 -15.31
C GLU A 165 6.53 -12.11 -14.24
N SER A 166 7.58 -12.89 -13.97
CA SER A 166 8.73 -12.45 -13.15
C SER A 166 9.89 -12.04 -14.07
N PRO A 167 10.54 -10.89 -13.83
CA PRO A 167 10.28 -9.96 -12.73
C PRO A 167 8.97 -9.19 -12.93
N LEU A 168 8.31 -8.86 -11.82
CA LEU A 168 7.08 -8.05 -11.84
C LEU A 168 7.35 -6.69 -12.47
N LYS A 169 6.77 -6.46 -13.65
CA LYS A 169 6.78 -5.15 -14.31
C LYS A 169 6.04 -4.12 -13.44
N GLU A 170 6.31 -2.85 -13.68
CA GLU A 170 5.63 -1.74 -13.00
C GLU A 170 4.10 -1.90 -13.04
N VAL A 171 3.48 -1.97 -11.86
CA VAL A 171 2.03 -2.07 -11.66
C VAL A 171 1.56 -0.94 -10.76
N SER A 172 0.45 -0.32 -11.13
CA SER A 172 -0.16 0.83 -10.44
C SER A 172 -1.34 0.38 -9.57
N PHE A 173 -1.39 0.88 -8.34
CA PHE A 173 -2.53 0.76 -7.43
C PHE A 173 -3.03 2.15 -7.10
N VAL A 174 -4.30 2.40 -7.38
CA VAL A 174 -4.95 3.71 -7.18
C VAL A 174 -6.23 3.52 -6.39
N THR A 175 -6.47 4.43 -5.46
CA THR A 175 -7.68 4.48 -4.64
C THR A 175 -8.13 5.93 -4.47
N THR A 176 -9.35 6.09 -3.96
CA THR A 176 -9.95 7.39 -3.67
C THR A 176 -10.32 7.44 -2.19
N VAL A 177 -10.11 8.59 -1.57
CA VAL A 177 -10.51 8.90 -0.20
C VAL A 177 -11.25 10.23 -0.19
N GLU A 178 -12.32 10.33 0.60
CA GLU A 178 -13.00 11.60 0.85
C GLU A 178 -12.64 12.04 2.27
N VAL A 179 -12.20 13.28 2.46
CA VAL A 179 -11.66 13.80 3.73
C VAL A 179 -12.47 15.02 4.19
N GLN A 180 -12.71 15.10 5.50
CA GLN A 180 -13.32 16.25 6.17
C GLN A 180 -12.40 16.69 7.32
N ARG A 181 -12.05 17.99 7.38
CA ARG A 181 -11.06 18.54 8.33
C ARG A 181 -11.58 18.79 9.75
N ASP A 182 -12.90 18.84 9.90
CA ASP A 182 -13.59 19.02 11.17
C ASP A 182 -14.59 17.88 11.30
N ALA A 183 -14.22 16.83 12.04
CA ALA A 183 -15.07 15.66 12.25
C ALA A 183 -16.40 15.97 12.95
N ASP A 184 -16.51 17.12 13.62
CA ASP A 184 -17.74 17.61 14.26
C ASP A 184 -18.56 18.54 13.35
N ALA A 185 -18.07 18.83 12.14
CA ALA A 185 -18.80 19.63 11.17
C ALA A 185 -20.13 18.93 10.81
N PRO A 186 -21.20 19.71 10.55
CA PRO A 186 -22.45 19.14 10.09
C PRO A 186 -22.20 18.28 8.84
N ASP A 187 -22.86 17.11 8.78
CA ASP A 187 -22.80 16.19 7.65
C ASP A 187 -23.54 16.80 6.44
N ASP A 188 -22.92 17.80 5.83
CA ASP A 188 -23.30 18.32 4.53
C ASP A 188 -22.41 17.70 3.45
N ALA A 189 -23.03 17.23 2.37
CA ALA A 189 -22.33 16.59 1.27
C ALA A 189 -21.25 17.49 0.61
N ASP A 190 -21.27 18.80 0.87
CA ASP A 190 -20.35 19.79 0.33
C ASP A 190 -19.07 19.96 1.19
N SER A 191 -18.94 19.33 2.36
CA SER A 191 -17.75 19.44 3.23
C SER A 191 -16.71 18.35 3.05
N TRP A 192 -17.00 17.33 2.24
CA TRP A 192 -16.08 16.25 1.92
C TRP A 192 -15.26 16.58 0.67
N GLU A 193 -13.94 16.59 0.81
CA GLU A 193 -13.00 16.77 -0.29
C GLU A 193 -12.57 15.39 -0.82
N GLU A 194 -12.89 15.06 -2.08
CA GLU A 194 -12.47 13.81 -2.72
C GLU A 194 -11.03 13.92 -3.25
N HIS A 195 -10.20 12.92 -2.93
CA HIS A 195 -8.80 12.84 -3.33
C HIS A 195 -8.46 11.46 -3.86
N GLU A 196 -7.76 11.42 -4.97
CA GLU A 196 -7.18 10.20 -5.54
C GLU A 196 -5.72 10.08 -5.12
N TRP A 197 -5.28 8.87 -4.79
CA TRP A 197 -3.86 8.59 -4.57
C TRP A 197 -3.49 7.15 -4.88
N GLY A 198 -2.19 6.93 -5.06
CA GLY A 198 -1.69 5.65 -5.50
C GLY A 198 -0.18 5.54 -5.43
N PHE A 199 0.28 4.34 -5.70
CA PHE A 199 1.70 4.04 -5.83
C PHE A 199 1.91 3.03 -6.95
N MET A 200 3.11 3.05 -7.51
CA MET A 200 3.61 2.06 -8.45
C MET A 200 4.54 1.10 -7.73
N LEU A 201 4.44 -0.18 -8.09
CA LEU A 201 5.25 -1.26 -7.55
C LEU A 201 5.97 -1.97 -8.69
N SER A 202 7.25 -2.27 -8.51
CA SER A 202 8.05 -3.03 -9.48
C SER A 202 9.08 -3.91 -8.78
N GLU A 203 9.48 -5.02 -9.42
CA GLU A 203 10.58 -5.88 -8.98
C GLU A 203 11.91 -5.41 -9.57
N THR A 204 12.98 -5.40 -8.77
CA THR A 204 14.31 -4.84 -9.12
C THR A 204 15.45 -5.84 -9.15
#